data_AF-A0A941HI84-F1
#
_entry.id   AF-A0A941HI84-F1
#
_cell.length_a   1.000
_cell.length_b   1.000
_cell.length_c   1.000
_cell.angle_alpha   90.00
_cell.angle_beta   90.00
_cell.angle_gamma   90.00
#
_symmetry.space_group_name_H-M   'P 1'
#
loop_
_entity.id
_entity.type
_entity.pdbx_description
1 polymer ?
#
loop_
_entity_poly.entity_id
_entity_poly.type
_entity_poly.pdbx_seq_one_letter_code
_entity_poly.pdbx_strand_id
1 'polypeptide(L)'
;MLSNQTLTILIILGVLMALTGLFLSSFTAVEDSDFLFRIGLWLIEVAGMFLLLRNGTFLKTRYSRIVMGLLAFTLIGVAFMVMHWPYGTFLLIGGCIGIVISYGIHFFKKPIKKRLDYLKLAWVAVLYIGAVLRLYHLIPRDYRILTTVLMILAVMDYMLPKIKNKTLFE
;
A
#
# COMPACT_ATOMS: atom_id res chain seq x y z
N MET A 1 3.93 9.54 18.07
CA MET A 1 3.12 8.56 17.30
C MET A 1 1.99 9.34 16.61
N LEU A 2 1.85 9.27 15.28
CA LEU A 2 0.78 9.98 14.56
C LEU A 2 -0.60 9.52 15.07
N SER A 3 -1.56 10.43 15.28
CA SER A 3 -2.94 10.08 15.67
C SER A 3 -3.70 9.49 14.48
N ASN A 4 -4.76 8.70 14.74
CA ASN A 4 -5.69 8.29 13.69
C ASN A 4 -6.27 9.51 12.96
N GLN A 5 -6.54 10.58 13.70
CA GLN A 5 -6.95 11.88 13.15
C GLN A 5 -5.92 12.42 12.16
N THR A 6 -4.63 12.40 12.52
CA THR A 6 -3.57 12.91 11.64
C THR A 6 -3.48 12.11 10.35
N LEU A 7 -3.62 10.78 10.41
CA LEU A 7 -3.64 9.92 9.22
C LEU A 7 -4.86 10.20 8.34
N THR A 8 -6.04 10.39 8.93
CA THR A 8 -7.25 10.78 8.18
C THR A 8 -7.09 12.14 7.49
N ILE A 9 -6.50 13.13 8.18
CA ILE A 9 -6.22 14.45 7.60
C ILE A 9 -5.25 14.34 6.42
N LEU A 10 -4.19 13.52 6.55
CA LEU A 10 -3.24 13.29 5.45
C LEU A 10 -3.91 12.64 4.23
N ILE A 11 -4.84 11.70 4.44
CA ILE A 11 -5.62 11.09 3.35
C ILE A 11 -6.50 12.15 2.66
N ILE A 12 -7.21 12.98 3.43
CA ILE A 12 -8.05 14.05 2.87
C ILE A 12 -7.20 15.03 2.06
N LEU A 13 -6.05 15.44 2.61
CA LEU A 13 -5.11 16.32 1.91
C LEU A 13 -4.60 15.67 0.62
N GLY A 14 -4.25 14.38 0.65
CA GLY A 14 -3.82 13.63 -0.52
C GLY A 14 -4.91 13.54 -1.60
N VAL A 15 -6.17 13.37 -1.20
CA VAL A 15 -7.32 13.41 -2.13
C VAL A 15 -7.47 14.78 -2.76
N LEU A 16 -7.39 15.86 -1.97
CA LEU A 16 -7.44 17.23 -2.49
C LEU A 16 -6.31 17.49 -3.49
N MET A 17 -5.07 17.10 -3.17
CA MET A 17 -3.91 17.24 -4.07
C MET A 17 -4.07 16.42 -5.36
N ALA A 18 -4.63 15.21 -5.28
CA ALA A 18 -4.89 14.39 -6.44
C ALA A 18 -5.95 15.02 -7.35
N LEU A 19 -7.04 15.53 -6.77
CA LEU A 19 -8.11 16.18 -7.52
C LEU A 19 -7.64 17.49 -8.16
N THR A 20 -6.88 18.32 -7.45
CA THR A 20 -6.32 19.56 -8.00
C THR A 20 -5.30 19.27 -9.10
N GLY A 21 -4.43 18.28 -8.92
CA GLY A 21 -3.48 17.85 -9.95
C GLY A 21 -4.19 17.38 -11.22
N LEU A 22 -5.24 16.57 -11.07
CA LEU A 22 -6.04 16.08 -12.20
C LEU A 22 -6.82 17.20 -12.90
N PHE A 23 -7.34 18.17 -12.13
CA PHE A 23 -8.01 19.34 -12.70
C PHE A 23 -7.01 20.21 -13.48
N LEU A 24 -5.85 20.52 -12.90
CA LEU A 24 -4.82 21.31 -13.57
C LEU A 24 -4.35 20.62 -14.86
N SER A 25 -4.05 19.32 -14.83
CA SER A 25 -3.59 18.61 -16.03
C SER A 25 -4.63 18.53 -17.14
N SER A 26 -5.92 18.60 -16.79
CA SER A 26 -7.01 18.56 -17.77
C SER A 26 -7.36 19.93 -18.38
N PHE A 27 -7.14 21.02 -17.64
CA PHE A 27 -7.63 22.36 -18.01
C PHE A 27 -6.53 23.40 -18.26
N THR A 28 -5.28 23.12 -17.89
CA THR A 28 -4.18 24.06 -18.06
C THR A 28 -2.99 23.41 -18.76
N ALA A 29 -2.25 24.19 -19.57
CA ALA A 29 -0.99 23.77 -20.18
C ALA A 29 0.20 23.94 -19.22
N VAL A 30 -0.04 23.85 -17.90
CA VAL A 30 1.01 23.98 -16.90
C VAL A 30 1.88 22.74 -16.96
N GLU A 31 3.15 22.94 -17.32
CA GLU A 31 4.19 21.91 -17.23
C GLU A 31 4.24 21.34 -15.81
N ASP A 32 4.41 20.03 -15.68
CA ASP A 32 4.45 19.28 -14.41
C ASP A 32 3.15 19.23 -13.57
N SER A 33 1.98 19.55 -14.13
CA SER A 33 0.67 19.38 -13.45
C SER A 33 0.43 17.95 -12.92
N ASP A 34 1.01 16.93 -13.56
CA ASP A 34 1.01 15.52 -13.13
C ASP A 34 1.72 15.26 -11.79
N PHE A 35 2.64 16.14 -11.37
CA PHE A 35 3.41 15.97 -10.15
C PHE A 35 2.54 15.96 -8.91
N LEU A 36 1.61 16.92 -8.80
CA LEU A 36 0.66 17.02 -7.69
C LEU A 36 -0.23 15.79 -7.59
N PHE A 37 -0.69 15.29 -8.74
CA PHE A 37 -1.50 14.07 -8.81
C PHE A 37 -0.73 12.87 -8.24
N ARG A 38 0.52 12.68 -8.68
CA ARG A 38 1.37 11.57 -8.22
C ARG A 38 1.69 11.64 -6.73
N ILE A 39 1.97 12.83 -6.20
CA ILE A 39 2.19 13.02 -4.76
C ILE A 39 0.91 12.76 -3.98
N GLY A 40 -0.23 13.28 -4.43
CA GLY A 40 -1.53 13.05 -3.79
C GLY A 40 -1.84 11.56 -3.66
N LEU A 41 -1.67 10.80 -4.76
CA LEU A 41 -1.85 9.34 -4.75
C LEU A 41 -0.89 8.63 -3.80
N TRP A 42 0.39 9.00 -3.81
CA TRP A 42 1.39 8.42 -2.89
C TRP A 42 1.05 8.70 -1.43
N LEU A 43 0.60 9.92 -1.12
CA LEU A 43 0.21 10.33 0.23
C LEU A 43 -1.00 9.52 0.74
N ILE A 44 -2.02 9.33 -0.11
CA ILE A 44 -3.17 8.47 0.19
C ILE A 44 -2.71 7.04 0.46
N GLU A 45 -1.83 6.50 -0.38
CA GLU A 45 -1.41 5.10 -0.29
C GLU A 45 -0.61 4.83 1.00
N VAL A 46 0.35 5.70 1.32
CA VAL A 46 1.16 5.57 2.53
C VAL A 46 0.33 5.82 3.78
N ALA A 47 -0.44 6.91 3.85
CA ALA A 47 -1.26 7.21 5.02
C ALA A 47 -2.37 6.16 5.23
N GLY A 48 -2.98 5.68 4.14
CA GLY A 48 -3.97 4.61 4.14
C GLY A 48 -3.38 3.29 4.66
N MET A 49 -2.19 2.91 4.20
CA MET A 49 -1.49 1.74 4.70
C MET A 49 -1.28 1.81 6.22
N PHE A 50 -0.77 2.94 6.73
CA PHE A 50 -0.54 3.12 8.17
C PHE A 50 -1.84 3.09 8.98
N LEU A 51 -2.91 3.74 8.48
CA LEU A 51 -4.22 3.73 9.12
C LEU A 51 -4.77 2.31 9.24
N LEU A 52 -4.70 1.53 8.16
CA LEU A 52 -5.22 0.17 8.09
C LEU A 52 -4.37 -0.85 8.86
N LEU A 53 -3.06 -0.65 8.94
CA LEU A 53 -2.16 -1.48 9.73
C LEU A 53 -2.37 -1.24 11.23
N ARG A 54 -2.45 0.03 11.65
CA ARG A 54 -2.61 0.39 13.07
C ARG A 54 -3.93 -0.10 13.66
N ASN A 55 -5.02 0.01 12.89
CA ASN A 55 -6.34 -0.43 13.32
C ASN A 55 -6.60 -1.91 12.97
N GLY A 56 -5.62 -2.62 12.40
CA GLY A 56 -5.70 -4.03 12.06
C GLY A 56 -5.25 -4.95 13.21
N THR A 57 -5.75 -6.18 13.19
CA THR A 57 -5.29 -7.24 14.12
C THR A 57 -3.93 -7.80 13.74
N PHE A 58 -3.48 -7.58 12.50
CA PHE A 58 -2.28 -8.19 11.92
C PHE A 58 -1.01 -7.90 12.73
N LEU A 59 -0.77 -6.64 13.13
CA LEU A 59 0.45 -6.24 13.82
C LEU A 59 0.69 -6.97 15.15
N LYS A 60 -0.37 -7.45 15.81
CA LYS A 60 -0.30 -8.16 17.09
C LYS A 60 0.03 -9.65 16.95
N THR A 61 -0.01 -10.20 15.73
CA THR A 61 0.18 -11.63 15.49
C THR A 61 1.64 -12.03 15.33
N ARG A 62 1.97 -13.32 15.45
CA ARG A 62 3.33 -13.82 15.13
C ARG A 62 3.70 -13.61 13.66
N TYR A 63 2.71 -13.57 12.76
CA TYR A 63 2.92 -13.37 11.33
C TYR A 63 3.44 -11.97 10.99
N SER A 64 3.14 -10.94 11.80
CA SER A 64 3.70 -9.60 11.56
C SER A 64 5.21 -9.59 11.71
N ARG A 65 5.75 -10.32 12.70
CA ARG A 65 7.19 -10.46 12.90
C ARG A 65 7.87 -11.18 11.74
N ILE A 66 7.22 -12.23 11.20
CA ILE A 66 7.72 -12.94 10.00
C ILE A 66 7.75 -11.99 8.80
N VAL A 67 6.66 -11.27 8.55
CA VAL A 67 6.59 -10.30 7.44
C VAL A 67 7.59 -9.16 7.60
N MET A 68 7.83 -8.67 8.82
CA MET A 68 8.88 -7.66 9.08
C MET A 68 10.27 -8.20 8.74
N GLY A 69 10.59 -9.45 9.11
CA GLY A 69 11.85 -10.09 8.73
C GLY A 69 11.99 -10.25 7.22
N LEU A 70 10.93 -10.65 6.53
CA LEU A 70 10.93 -10.77 5.06
C LEU A 70 11.00 -9.40 4.36
N LEU A 71 10.44 -8.35 4.96
CA LEU A 71 10.57 -6.99 4.46
C LEU A 71 12.03 -6.51 4.60
N ALA A 72 12.68 -6.77 5.73
CA ALA A 72 14.11 -6.50 5.90
C ALA A 72 14.95 -7.28 4.88
N PHE A 73 14.62 -8.55 4.64
CA PHE A 73 15.27 -9.38 3.61
C PHE A 73 15.10 -8.79 2.20
N THR A 74 13.91 -8.27 1.88
CA THR A 74 13.64 -7.58 0.60
C THR A 74 14.48 -6.31 0.46
N LEU A 75 14.61 -5.53 1.54
CA LEU A 75 15.44 -4.31 1.54
C LEU A 75 16.93 -4.62 1.34
N ILE A 76 17.43 -5.72 1.94
CA ILE A 76 18.79 -6.20 1.70
C ILE A 76 18.97 -6.57 0.21
N GLY A 77 17.97 -7.26 -0.38
CA GLY A 77 17.98 -7.57 -1.81
C GLY A 77 18.07 -6.34 -2.71
N VAL A 78 17.31 -5.28 -2.39
CA VAL A 78 17.39 -3.98 -3.08
C VAL A 78 18.78 -3.37 -2.93
N ALA A 79 19.35 -3.37 -1.72
CA ALA A 79 20.69 -2.84 -1.48
C ALA A 79 21.76 -3.59 -2.29
N PHE A 80 21.67 -4.92 -2.36
CA PHE A 80 22.57 -5.75 -3.17
C PHE A 80 22.45 -5.43 -4.66
N MET A 81 21.24 -5.20 -5.14
CA MET A 81 21.00 -4.80 -6.53
C MET A 81 21.63 -3.43 -6.85
N VAL A 82 21.53 -2.46 -5.94
CA VAL A 82 22.17 -1.13 -6.09
C VAL A 82 23.70 -1.23 -6.04
N MET A 83 24.25 -2.04 -5.13
CA MET A 83 25.69 -2.29 -5.03
C MET A 83 26.25 -3.21 -6.12
N HIS A 84 25.41 -3.69 -7.05
CA HIS A 84 25.77 -4.67 -8.08
C HIS A 84 26.33 -5.98 -7.51
N TRP A 85 25.95 -6.33 -6.28
CA TRP A 85 26.35 -7.58 -5.64
C TRP A 85 25.54 -8.76 -6.19
N PRO A 86 26.12 -9.96 -6.25
CA PRO A 86 25.42 -11.13 -6.73
C PRO A 86 24.22 -11.45 -5.82
N TYR A 87 23.22 -12.12 -6.38
CA TYR A 87 22.02 -12.58 -5.69
C TYR A 87 20.99 -11.53 -5.24
N GLY A 88 21.20 -10.23 -5.46
CA GLY A 88 20.22 -9.19 -5.08
C GLY A 88 18.80 -9.44 -5.59
N THR A 89 18.67 -9.86 -6.85
CA THR A 89 17.37 -10.23 -7.46
C THR A 89 16.71 -11.42 -6.76
N PHE A 90 17.46 -12.46 -6.41
CA PHE A 90 16.91 -13.64 -5.72
C PHE A 90 16.43 -13.30 -4.31
N LEU A 91 17.19 -12.47 -3.57
CA LEU A 91 16.79 -11.99 -2.25
C LEU A 91 15.50 -11.18 -2.30
N LEU A 92 15.40 -10.26 -3.27
CA LEU A 92 14.22 -9.42 -3.46
C LEU A 92 12.98 -10.26 -3.79
N ILE A 93 13.09 -11.19 -4.75
CA ILE A 93 11.98 -12.07 -5.16
C ILE A 93 11.57 -12.99 -4.01
N GLY A 94 12.53 -13.62 -3.34
CA GLY A 94 12.28 -14.49 -2.19
C GLY A 94 11.54 -13.75 -1.06
N GLY A 95 11.94 -12.51 -0.78
CA GLY A 95 11.26 -11.64 0.17
C GLY A 95 9.83 -11.32 -0.24
N CYS A 96 9.60 -10.87 -1.48
CA CYS A 96 8.26 -10.58 -2.00
C CYS A 96 7.33 -11.80 -1.93
N ILE A 97 7.79 -12.95 -2.41
CA ILE A 97 7.01 -14.21 -2.38
C ILE A 97 6.71 -14.61 -0.94
N GLY A 98 7.71 -14.57 -0.07
CA GLY A 98 7.55 -14.88 1.35
C GLY A 98 6.50 -14.01 2.03
N ILE A 99 6.45 -12.71 1.70
CA ILE A 99 5.46 -11.78 2.30
C ILE A 99 4.05 -12.17 1.86
N VAL A 100 3.83 -12.43 0.57
CA VAL A 100 2.51 -12.83 0.04
C VAL A 100 2.05 -14.14 0.69
N ILE A 101 2.93 -15.15 0.77
CA ILE A 101 2.62 -16.44 1.41
C ILE A 101 2.32 -16.25 2.90
N SER A 102 3.16 -15.51 3.63
CA SER A 102 3.01 -15.31 5.06
C SER A 102 1.70 -14.58 5.39
N TYR A 103 1.37 -13.56 4.59
CA TYR A 103 0.11 -12.82 4.73
C TYR A 103 -1.10 -13.68 4.35
N GLY A 104 -0.98 -14.50 3.31
CA GLY A 104 -2.00 -15.47 2.89
C GLY A 104 -2.31 -16.49 3.99
N ILE A 105 -1.29 -17.11 4.59
CA ILE A 105 -1.46 -18.05 5.71
C ILE A 105 -2.17 -17.39 6.89
N HIS A 106 -1.78 -16.16 7.25
CA HIS A 106 -2.46 -15.39 8.29
C HIS A 106 -3.94 -15.17 7.95
N PHE A 107 -4.24 -14.82 6.71
CA PHE A 107 -5.61 -14.61 6.23
C PHE A 107 -6.47 -15.88 6.34
N PHE A 108 -5.94 -17.04 5.91
CA PHE A 108 -6.67 -18.30 6.00
C PHE A 108 -6.94 -18.75 7.44
N LYS A 109 -6.00 -18.51 8.36
CA LYS A 109 -6.14 -18.83 9.79
C LYS A 109 -7.10 -17.91 10.55
N LYS A 110 -7.59 -16.84 9.94
CA LYS A 110 -8.53 -15.93 10.59
C LYS A 110 -9.92 -16.60 10.69
N PRO A 111 -10.52 -16.68 11.89
CA PRO A 111 -11.79 -17.37 12.09
C PRO A 111 -12.96 -16.64 11.42
N ILE A 112 -12.96 -15.31 11.46
CA ILE A 112 -13.98 -14.45 10.85
C ILE A 112 -13.30 -13.53 9.84
N LYS A 113 -13.67 -13.67 8.57
CA LYS A 113 -13.12 -12.90 7.45
C LYS A 113 -14.08 -11.76 7.11
N LYS A 114 -13.64 -10.51 7.28
CA LYS A 114 -14.41 -9.32 6.89
C LYS A 114 -14.07 -8.91 5.45
N ARG A 115 -14.95 -8.16 4.78
CA ARG A 115 -14.71 -7.61 3.43
C ARG A 115 -13.36 -6.87 3.33
N LEU A 116 -13.06 -6.04 4.34
CA LEU A 116 -11.78 -5.33 4.47
C LEU A 116 -10.56 -6.26 4.46
N ASP A 117 -10.66 -7.49 4.97
CA ASP A 117 -9.53 -8.43 4.98
C ASP A 117 -9.20 -8.94 3.57
N TYR A 118 -10.22 -9.15 2.72
CA TYR A 118 -10.02 -9.52 1.32
C TYR A 118 -9.37 -8.39 0.52
N LEU A 119 -9.80 -7.14 0.75
CA LEU A 119 -9.19 -5.97 0.11
C LEU A 119 -7.70 -5.82 0.51
N LYS A 120 -7.37 -6.05 1.78
CA LYS A 120 -5.98 -6.03 2.25
C LYS A 120 -5.14 -7.13 1.62
N LEU A 121 -5.66 -8.36 1.53
CA LEU A 121 -4.96 -9.47 0.89
C LEU A 121 -4.74 -9.19 -0.61
N ALA A 122 -5.76 -8.72 -1.31
CA ALA A 122 -5.67 -8.36 -2.73
C ALA A 122 -4.63 -7.25 -2.94
N TRP A 123 -4.65 -6.21 -2.11
CA TRP A 123 -3.66 -5.14 -2.18
C TRP A 123 -2.23 -5.66 -1.96
N VAL A 124 -1.99 -6.46 -0.92
CA VAL A 124 -0.67 -7.07 -0.66
C VAL A 124 -0.23 -7.94 -1.83
N ALA A 125 -1.11 -8.80 -2.35
CA ALA A 125 -0.79 -9.67 -3.47
C ALA A 125 -0.43 -8.87 -4.74
N VAL A 126 -1.26 -7.89 -5.12
CA VAL A 126 -1.01 -7.05 -6.29
C VAL A 126 0.26 -6.23 -6.13
N LEU A 127 0.54 -5.70 -4.94
CA LEU A 127 1.75 -4.92 -4.68
C LEU A 127 3.03 -5.74 -4.90
N TYR A 128 3.14 -6.90 -4.25
CA TYR A 128 4.36 -7.70 -4.28
C TYR A 128 4.50 -8.53 -5.56
N ILE A 129 3.41 -9.09 -6.09
CA ILE A 129 3.44 -9.79 -7.39
C ILE A 129 3.72 -8.77 -8.51
N GLY A 130 3.07 -7.61 -8.47
CA GLY A 130 3.31 -6.52 -9.42
C GLY A 130 4.75 -6.01 -9.36
N ALA A 131 5.35 -5.94 -8.17
CA ALA A 131 6.77 -5.59 -8.02
C ALA A 131 7.69 -6.60 -8.72
N VAL A 132 7.44 -7.92 -8.55
CA VAL A 132 8.22 -8.98 -9.19
C VAL A 132 8.02 -8.96 -10.72
N LEU A 133 6.79 -8.85 -11.21
CA LEU A 133 6.50 -8.80 -12.64
C LEU A 133 7.15 -7.57 -13.31
N ARG A 134 7.16 -6.43 -12.61
CA ARG A 134 7.84 -5.21 -13.09
C ARG A 134 9.35 -5.40 -13.15
N LEU A 135 9.95 -6.08 -12.18
CA LEU A 135 11.39 -6.38 -12.17
C LEU A 135 11.80 -7.18 -13.42
N TYR A 136 10.94 -8.10 -13.86
CA TYR A 136 11.11 -8.89 -15.09
C TYR A 136 10.64 -8.17 -16.37
N HIS A 137 10.23 -6.90 -16.29
CA HIS A 137 9.71 -6.12 -17.42
C HIS A 137 8.48 -6.76 -18.11
N LEU A 138 7.75 -7.64 -17.40
CA LEU A 138 6.56 -8.32 -17.94
C LEU A 138 5.33 -7.41 -17.95
N ILE A 139 5.30 -6.39 -17.08
CA ILE A 139 4.21 -5.42 -17.00
C ILE A 139 4.72 -3.97 -17.09
N PRO A 140 3.99 -3.08 -17.80
CA PRO A 140 4.21 -1.64 -17.77
C PRO A 140 4.16 -1.02 -16.38
N ARG A 141 4.77 0.17 -16.24
CA ARG A 141 4.79 0.93 -14.99
C ARG A 141 3.39 1.35 -14.52
N ASP A 142 2.47 1.54 -15.47
CA ASP A 142 1.12 2.09 -15.24
C ASP A 142 0.23 1.16 -14.43
N TYR A 143 0.54 -0.14 -14.36
CA TYR A 143 -0.13 -1.11 -13.49
C TYR A 143 -0.04 -0.77 -12.00
N ARG A 144 0.81 0.21 -11.61
CA ARG A 144 0.81 0.76 -10.25
C ARG A 144 -0.55 1.35 -9.86
N ILE A 145 -1.36 1.81 -10.82
CA ILE A 145 -2.67 2.38 -10.51
C ILE A 145 -3.59 1.36 -9.81
N LEU A 146 -3.41 0.06 -10.08
CA LEU A 146 -4.20 -0.99 -9.46
C LEU A 146 -3.95 -1.09 -7.96
N THR A 147 -2.70 -0.93 -7.49
CA THR A 147 -2.41 -0.95 -6.04
C THR A 147 -3.05 0.26 -5.36
N THR A 148 -2.96 1.43 -5.98
CA THR A 148 -3.55 2.66 -5.45
C THR A 148 -5.07 2.58 -5.40
N VAL A 149 -5.73 2.08 -6.45
CA VAL A 149 -7.20 1.88 -6.46
C VAL A 149 -7.63 0.91 -5.36
N LEU A 150 -6.94 -0.23 -5.20
CA LEU A 150 -7.23 -1.17 -4.12
C LEU A 150 -7.06 -0.56 -2.74
N MET A 151 -6.04 0.27 -2.54
CA MET A 151 -5.83 0.98 -1.28
C MET A 151 -6.95 1.98 -1.00
N ILE A 152 -7.36 2.78 -1.99
CA ILE A 152 -8.48 3.72 -1.85
C ILE A 152 -9.76 2.96 -1.48
N LEU A 153 -10.06 1.85 -2.15
CA LEU A 153 -11.22 1.01 -1.83
C LEU A 153 -11.16 0.47 -0.40
N ALA A 154 -9.98 0.02 0.05
CA ALA A 154 -9.78 -0.49 1.41
C ALA A 154 -9.96 0.62 2.46
N VAL A 155 -9.44 1.82 2.20
CA VAL A 155 -9.59 2.99 3.07
C VAL A 155 -11.05 3.42 3.12
N MET A 156 -11.75 3.47 1.98
CA MET A 156 -13.17 3.80 1.91
C MET A 156 -14.02 2.78 2.71
N ASP A 157 -13.81 1.47 2.51
CA ASP A 157 -14.53 0.42 3.25
C ASP A 157 -14.30 0.55 4.77
N TYR A 158 -13.11 0.99 5.19
CA TYR A 158 -12.79 1.26 6.59
C TYR A 158 -13.43 2.56 7.13
N MET A 159 -13.45 3.64 6.35
CA MET A 159 -13.92 4.96 6.78
C MET A 159 -15.45 5.09 6.74
N LEU A 160 -16.14 4.47 5.77
CA LEU A 160 -17.59 4.61 5.57
C LEU A 160 -18.42 4.31 6.85
N PRO A 161 -18.19 3.21 7.59
CA PRO A 161 -18.91 2.96 8.84
C PRO A 161 -18.63 4.02 9.91
N LYS A 162 -17.40 4.54 9.99
CA LYS A 162 -17.03 5.59 10.94
C LYS A 162 -17.68 6.93 10.62
N ILE A 163 -17.78 7.28 9.33
CA ILE A 163 -18.50 8.48 8.87
C ILE A 163 -19.98 8.37 9.26
N LYS A 164 -20.61 7.22 8.97
CA LYS A 164 -22.02 6.97 9.31
C LYS A 164 -22.29 7.11 10.81
N ASN A 165 -21.33 6.69 11.64
CA ASN A 165 -21.44 6.73 13.09
C ASN A 165 -20.92 8.04 13.72
N LYS A 166 -20.47 9.02 12.92
CA LYS A 166 -19.87 10.29 13.36
C LYS A 166 -18.60 10.15 14.23
N THR A 167 -17.93 9.00 14.19
CA THR A 167 -16.71 8.69 14.98
C THR A 167 -15.43 8.74 14.12
N LEU A 168 -15.41 9.58 13.09
CA LEU A 168 -14.30 9.63 12.12
C LEU A 168 -12.97 10.03 12.77
N PHE A 169 -13.04 10.95 13.74
CA PHE A 169 -11.89 11.53 14.43
C PHE A 169 -11.63 10.89 15.79
N GLU A 170 -12.39 9.86 16.16
CA GLU A 170 -12.15 9.03 17.34
C GLU A 170 -11.30 7.79 16.97
#